data_AF-A0A7Y7IX73-F1
#
_entry.id   AF-A0A7Y7IX73-F1
#
_cell.length_a   1.000
_cell.length_b   1.000
_cell.length_c   1.000
_cell.angle_alpha   90.00
_cell.angle_beta   90.00
_cell.angle_gamma   90.00
#
_symmetry.space_group_name_H-M   'P 1'
#
loop_
_entity.id
_entity.type
_entity.pdbx_description
1 polymer ?
#
loop_
_entity_poly.entity_id
_entity_poly.type
_entity_poly.pdbx_seq_one_letter_code
_entity_poly.pdbx_strand_id
1 'polypeptide(L)'
;ARVRDALGVTLPAGLPDVFLQPAADPLGDLIARYARTHGPFTTNAIAVRFGLGVTVADAALERLRAQGKLLKGNFGVERRLEAQEESAGADPSMRNPPMPNPLAGHEWIADDVFRRLRLRSLKAAREATRPATREAYVRLLLERHGLVALSVGQAALHPRHTEGGALTGIDGVARVIEQLAGVPLPASVWENQILRARVHNYTPAMLDELISIGTVLWCGHGKLGGEDGLISLHPREFAAETLPPTAGADDAAALSPLQRAILDVLADGGAYFARQLATLAPARLVEGPAGIRDDGPLVPTSDLATALWDLAWAGYITSDNWSPLRARTGARAPHRPIHLSRRRRGLRGLSSFAQSRTTGASTSGARGDPTLAGRWSLLPRESASDTARTLALVEGLLDRYGIVTRGAAVAEDVPGGFPALQPLFRSMEDAGQIVRGRFVEGLGAAQFAERATVDRLRELADMRSADPVPVALSAGDPANPFGMILPWPPHRSAIRPTRRGGAFVVIADERLVFYLTQGGRNLLTYIDADDPALAPLLSTGLAALAAALKREKHLMFTLEMVDDRPVRTTKLDAALRACGFSMVPKGLSWHQ
;
A
#
# COMPACT_ATOMS: atom_id res chain seq x y z
N ALA A 1 -33.54 -47.39 33.16
CA ALA A 1 -34.43 -46.80 34.18
C ALA A 1 -35.04 -45.49 33.69
N ARG A 2 -34.31 -44.36 33.62
CA ARG A 2 -34.85 -43.02 33.28
C ARG A 2 -35.84 -42.95 32.10
N VAL A 3 -35.53 -43.57 30.96
CA VAL A 3 -36.41 -43.57 29.77
C VAL A 3 -37.67 -44.44 29.97
N ARG A 4 -37.52 -45.59 30.65
CA ARG A 4 -38.64 -46.46 31.05
C ARG A 4 -39.56 -45.73 32.03
N ASP A 5 -38.98 -45.13 33.06
CA ASP A 5 -39.70 -44.54 34.19
C ASP A 5 -40.33 -43.18 33.82
N ALA A 6 -39.75 -42.44 32.86
CA ALA A 6 -40.29 -41.15 32.40
C ALA A 6 -41.27 -41.27 31.23
N LEU A 7 -41.02 -42.19 30.29
CA LEU A 7 -41.71 -42.24 28.99
C LEU A 7 -42.41 -43.58 28.72
N GLY A 8 -42.38 -44.52 29.66
CA GLY A 8 -43.04 -45.83 29.52
C GLY A 8 -42.39 -46.77 28.50
N VAL A 9 -41.13 -46.51 28.11
CA VAL A 9 -40.43 -47.30 27.07
C VAL A 9 -39.97 -48.66 27.60
N THR A 10 -40.24 -49.72 26.85
CA THR A 10 -39.73 -51.07 27.11
C THR A 10 -38.21 -51.13 26.88
N LEU A 11 -37.46 -51.57 27.89
CA LEU A 11 -36.01 -51.70 27.80
C LEU A 11 -35.61 -53.05 27.18
N PRO A 12 -34.54 -53.10 26.36
CA PRO A 12 -34.01 -54.36 25.83
C PRO A 12 -33.56 -55.32 26.95
N ALA A 13 -33.69 -56.62 26.70
CA ALA A 13 -33.18 -57.65 27.62
C ALA A 13 -31.63 -57.65 27.65
N GLY A 14 -31.04 -57.92 28.83
CA GLY A 14 -29.59 -58.03 29.00
C GLY A 14 -28.85 -56.76 29.46
N LEU A 15 -29.57 -55.71 29.85
CA LEU A 15 -28.94 -54.51 30.44
C LEU A 15 -28.43 -54.77 31.87
N PRO A 16 -27.23 -54.30 32.24
CA PRO A 16 -26.72 -54.38 33.61
C PRO A 16 -27.64 -53.73 34.65
N ASP A 17 -27.75 -54.33 35.84
CA ASP A 17 -28.64 -53.88 36.93
C ASP A 17 -28.45 -52.42 37.34
N VAL A 18 -27.23 -51.91 37.19
CA VAL A 18 -26.88 -50.50 37.47
C VAL A 18 -27.74 -49.52 36.64
N PHE A 19 -28.16 -49.91 35.43
CA PHE A 19 -29.01 -49.08 34.57
C PHE A 19 -30.52 -49.27 34.80
N LEU A 20 -30.91 -50.22 35.67
CA LEU A 20 -32.31 -50.55 35.98
C LEU A 20 -32.81 -49.89 37.28
N GLN A 21 -31.89 -49.36 38.10
CA GLN A 21 -32.21 -48.67 39.35
C GLN A 21 -33.14 -47.47 39.14
N PRO A 22 -34.23 -47.33 39.92
CA PRO A 22 -35.20 -46.26 39.77
C PRO A 22 -34.58 -44.88 40.02
N ALA A 23 -34.95 -43.90 39.19
CA ALA A 23 -34.51 -42.51 39.34
C ALA A 23 -35.58 -41.68 40.07
N ALA A 24 -35.16 -40.73 40.93
CA ALA A 24 -36.07 -39.90 41.73
C ALA A 24 -36.88 -38.87 40.91
N ASP A 25 -36.28 -38.30 39.85
CA ASP A 25 -36.98 -37.46 38.86
C ASP A 25 -36.57 -37.89 37.44
N PRO A 26 -37.13 -39.00 36.91
CA PRO A 26 -36.74 -39.58 35.63
C PRO A 26 -36.89 -38.59 34.47
N LEU A 27 -37.97 -37.80 34.47
CA LEU A 27 -38.28 -36.82 33.43
C LEU A 27 -37.38 -35.59 33.54
N GLY A 28 -37.19 -35.05 34.74
CA GLY A 28 -36.28 -33.94 35.00
C GLY A 28 -34.84 -34.26 34.62
N ASP A 29 -34.39 -35.49 34.87
CA ASP A 29 -33.05 -35.96 34.47
C ASP A 29 -32.87 -36.00 32.94
N LEU A 30 -33.89 -36.45 32.19
CA LEU A 30 -33.83 -36.50 30.72
C LEU A 30 -33.79 -35.10 30.12
N ILE A 31 -34.65 -34.20 30.60
CA ILE A 31 -34.69 -32.81 30.15
C ILE A 31 -33.40 -32.08 30.53
N ALA A 32 -32.89 -32.28 31.75
CA ALA A 32 -31.61 -31.69 32.16
C ALA A 32 -30.44 -32.20 31.31
N ARG A 33 -30.44 -33.48 30.91
CA ARG A 33 -29.42 -34.03 30.00
C ARG A 33 -29.51 -33.39 28.62
N TYR A 34 -30.72 -33.21 28.09
CA TYR A 34 -30.94 -32.51 26.83
C TYR A 34 -30.44 -31.05 26.90
N ALA A 35 -30.80 -30.33 27.96
CA ALA A 35 -30.47 -28.92 28.12
C ALA A 35 -28.95 -28.65 28.24
N ARG A 36 -28.15 -29.60 28.74
CA ARG A 36 -26.68 -29.45 28.83
C ARG A 36 -25.94 -29.53 27.50
N THR A 37 -26.57 -30.14 26.48
CA THR A 37 -25.93 -30.38 25.17
C THR A 37 -26.52 -29.54 24.04
N HIS A 38 -27.60 -28.80 24.30
CA HIS A 38 -28.26 -27.97 23.29
C HIS A 38 -28.15 -26.49 23.67
N GLY A 39 -28.11 -25.61 22.66
CA GLY A 39 -28.27 -24.17 22.85
C GLY A 39 -29.71 -23.80 23.29
N PRO A 40 -30.11 -22.52 23.24
CA PRO A 40 -31.47 -22.14 23.59
C PRO A 40 -32.51 -22.92 22.75
N PHE A 41 -33.55 -23.43 23.41
CA PHE A 41 -34.61 -24.27 22.83
C PHE A 41 -35.99 -23.88 23.36
N THR A 42 -37.06 -24.31 22.68
CA THR A 42 -38.45 -24.02 23.09
C THR A 42 -39.09 -25.17 23.88
N THR A 43 -40.14 -24.88 24.65
CA THR A 43 -40.99 -25.93 25.27
C THR A 43 -41.50 -26.92 24.23
N ASN A 44 -41.86 -26.44 23.02
CA ASN A 44 -42.31 -27.32 21.94
C ASN A 44 -41.23 -28.32 21.50
N ALA A 45 -39.97 -27.90 21.42
CA ALA A 45 -38.88 -28.78 21.05
C ALA A 45 -38.72 -29.96 22.02
N ILE A 46 -38.92 -29.73 23.32
CA ILE A 46 -38.92 -30.77 24.36
C ILE A 46 -40.15 -31.68 24.24
N ALA A 47 -41.32 -31.09 24.04
CA ALA A 47 -42.58 -31.80 23.87
C ALA A 47 -42.51 -32.79 22.70
N VAL A 48 -42.05 -32.33 21.53
CA VAL A 48 -41.86 -33.15 20.33
C VAL A 48 -40.77 -34.20 20.54
N ARG A 49 -39.61 -33.81 21.11
CA ARG A 49 -38.46 -34.71 21.27
C ARG A 49 -38.76 -35.93 22.15
N PHE A 50 -39.56 -35.74 23.20
CA PHE A 50 -39.87 -36.78 24.18
C PHE A 50 -41.30 -37.31 24.10
N GLY A 51 -42.12 -36.84 23.15
CA GLY A 51 -43.51 -37.28 22.99
C GLY A 51 -44.41 -36.86 24.16
N LEU A 52 -44.17 -35.68 24.73
CA LEU A 52 -44.89 -35.16 25.90
C LEU A 52 -45.93 -34.11 25.49
N GLY A 53 -46.97 -33.95 26.30
CA GLY A 53 -47.85 -32.78 26.19
C GLY A 53 -47.09 -31.49 26.54
N VAL A 54 -47.35 -30.40 25.81
CA VAL A 54 -46.66 -29.10 26.00
C VAL A 54 -46.78 -28.60 27.45
N THR A 55 -47.94 -28.78 28.08
CA THR A 55 -48.16 -28.42 29.50
C THR A 55 -47.30 -29.21 30.47
N VAL A 56 -47.11 -30.51 30.21
CA VAL A 56 -46.27 -31.41 31.02
C VAL A 56 -44.79 -31.08 30.85
N ALA A 57 -44.37 -30.79 29.61
CA ALA A 57 -43.02 -30.34 29.31
C ALA A 57 -42.71 -29.00 30.00
N ASP A 58 -43.61 -28.01 29.90
CA ASP A 58 -43.45 -26.70 30.52
C ASP A 58 -43.36 -26.79 32.05
N ALA A 59 -44.24 -27.58 32.68
CA ALA A 59 -44.21 -27.79 34.13
C ALA A 59 -42.90 -28.46 34.61
N ALA A 60 -42.35 -29.40 33.84
CA ALA A 60 -41.07 -30.02 34.16
C ALA A 60 -39.89 -29.05 33.99
N LEU A 61 -39.92 -28.20 32.95
CA LEU A 61 -38.94 -27.14 32.72
C LEU A 61 -38.99 -26.07 33.82
N GLU A 62 -40.18 -25.67 34.26
CA GLU A 62 -40.38 -24.70 35.32
C GLU A 62 -39.86 -25.22 36.68
N ARG A 63 -40.01 -26.53 36.94
CA ARG A 63 -39.41 -27.18 38.13
C ARG A 63 -37.88 -27.14 38.08
N LEU A 64 -37.28 -27.39 36.91
CA LEU A 64 -35.83 -27.29 36.72
C LEU A 64 -35.34 -25.83 36.82
N ARG A 65 -36.16 -24.85 36.42
CA ARG A 65 -35.90 -23.42 36.64
C ARG A 65 -35.92 -23.08 38.12
N ALA A 66 -36.91 -23.55 38.87
CA ALA A 66 -36.99 -23.35 40.33
C ALA A 66 -35.78 -23.95 41.07
N GLN A 67 -35.21 -25.02 40.54
CA GLN A 67 -33.96 -25.63 41.04
C GLN A 67 -32.68 -24.89 40.57
N GLY A 68 -32.80 -23.81 39.81
CA GLY A 68 -31.66 -23.03 39.28
C GLY A 68 -30.88 -23.72 38.15
N LYS A 69 -31.42 -24.80 37.56
CA LYS A 69 -30.74 -25.53 36.46
C LYS A 69 -31.01 -24.92 35.09
N LEU A 70 -32.16 -24.26 34.92
CA LEU A 70 -32.58 -23.62 33.68
C LEU A 70 -32.88 -22.13 33.89
N LEU A 71 -32.72 -21.36 32.83
CA LEU A 71 -33.13 -19.96 32.70
C LEU A 71 -34.24 -19.88 31.64
N LYS A 72 -35.24 -19.05 31.91
CA LYS A 72 -36.34 -18.72 31.00
C LYS A 72 -36.15 -17.30 30.49
N GLY A 73 -36.32 -17.05 29.19
CA GLY A 73 -36.11 -15.73 28.61
C GLY A 73 -36.39 -15.69 27.11
N ASN A 74 -35.96 -14.62 26.46
CA ASN A 74 -35.95 -14.52 24.99
C ASN A 74 -34.49 -14.59 24.52
N PHE A 75 -34.13 -15.71 23.92
CA PHE A 75 -32.82 -16.05 23.40
C PHE A 75 -32.81 -16.15 21.86
N GLY A 76 -33.88 -15.69 21.20
CA GLY A 76 -33.99 -15.59 19.74
C GLY A 76 -33.98 -16.95 19.03
N VAL A 77 -34.62 -17.97 19.61
CA VAL A 77 -34.76 -19.29 18.98
C VAL A 77 -35.64 -19.18 17.73
N GLU A 78 -36.73 -18.42 17.79
CA GLU A 78 -37.62 -18.19 16.65
C GLU A 78 -36.86 -17.58 15.45
N ARG A 79 -36.13 -16.47 15.66
CA ARG A 79 -35.30 -15.85 14.61
C ARG A 79 -34.25 -16.78 14.02
N ARG A 80 -33.71 -17.70 14.82
CA ARG A 80 -32.72 -18.70 14.36
C ARG A 80 -33.37 -19.75 13.46
N LEU A 81 -34.57 -20.20 13.82
CA LEU A 81 -35.34 -21.15 13.02
C LEU A 81 -35.77 -20.52 11.70
N GLU A 82 -36.21 -19.26 11.71
CA GLU A 82 -36.55 -18.49 10.50
C GLU A 82 -35.35 -18.38 9.53
N ALA A 83 -34.16 -18.03 10.04
CA ALA A 83 -32.95 -17.93 9.20
C ALA A 83 -32.49 -19.29 8.62
N GLN A 84 -32.78 -20.41 9.32
CA GLN A 84 -32.50 -21.77 8.84
C GLN A 84 -33.50 -22.20 7.76
N GLU A 85 -34.77 -21.82 7.87
CA GLU A 85 -35.81 -22.10 6.87
C GLU A 85 -35.57 -21.30 5.57
N GLU A 86 -35.13 -20.04 5.68
CA GLU A 86 -34.72 -19.21 4.53
C GLU A 86 -33.50 -19.78 3.79
N SER A 87 -32.49 -20.26 4.52
CA SER A 87 -31.31 -20.91 3.92
C SER A 87 -31.63 -22.28 3.29
N ALA A 88 -32.73 -22.92 3.70
CA ALA A 88 -33.19 -24.20 3.16
C ALA A 88 -34.10 -24.05 1.93
N GLY A 89 -34.42 -22.82 1.50
CA GLY A 89 -35.27 -22.55 0.34
C GLY A 89 -36.74 -22.93 0.53
N ALA A 90 -37.24 -22.91 1.77
CA ALA A 90 -38.63 -23.24 2.08
C ALA A 90 -39.60 -22.16 1.56
N ASP A 91 -40.72 -22.59 0.95
CA ASP A 91 -41.76 -21.70 0.42
C ASP A 91 -42.39 -20.86 1.56
N PRO A 92 -42.42 -19.51 1.50
CA PRO A 92 -43.01 -18.66 2.53
C PRO A 92 -44.49 -18.95 2.80
N SER A 93 -45.20 -19.66 1.90
CA SER A 93 -46.57 -20.11 2.12
C SER A 93 -46.69 -21.32 3.09
N MET A 94 -45.59 -22.02 3.38
CA MET A 94 -45.51 -23.11 4.38
C MET A 94 -45.03 -22.65 5.77
N ARG A 95 -45.13 -21.34 6.08
CA ARG A 95 -44.84 -20.85 7.44
C ARG A 95 -45.75 -21.56 8.43
N ASN A 96 -45.15 -22.25 9.42
CA ASN A 96 -45.91 -22.88 10.48
C ASN A 96 -46.83 -21.83 11.15
N PRO A 97 -48.13 -22.11 11.33
CA PRO A 97 -49.03 -21.18 12.01
C PRO A 97 -48.51 -20.87 13.43
N PRO A 98 -48.87 -19.71 14.01
CA PRO A 98 -48.49 -19.36 15.37
C PRO A 98 -48.83 -20.53 16.31
N MET A 99 -47.86 -20.91 17.15
CA MET A 99 -47.97 -22.11 17.99
C MET A 99 -49.33 -22.09 18.74
N PRO A 100 -50.15 -23.15 18.63
CA PRO A 100 -51.52 -23.17 19.17
C PRO A 100 -51.59 -23.07 20.70
N ASN A 101 -50.44 -23.12 21.39
CA ASN A 101 -50.32 -22.97 22.83
C ASN A 101 -49.24 -21.92 23.14
N PRO A 102 -49.55 -20.83 23.89
CA PRO A 102 -48.56 -19.81 24.24
C PRO A 102 -47.37 -20.36 25.06
N LEU A 103 -47.57 -21.47 25.80
CA LEU A 103 -46.49 -22.13 26.53
C LEU A 103 -45.44 -22.77 25.59
N ALA A 104 -45.84 -23.12 24.37
CA ALA A 104 -44.96 -23.78 23.40
C ALA A 104 -43.80 -22.89 22.95
N GLY A 105 -44.00 -21.57 22.96
CA GLY A 105 -43.01 -20.55 22.59
C GLY A 105 -42.08 -20.12 23.72
N HIS A 106 -42.25 -20.63 24.95
CA HIS A 106 -41.29 -20.34 26.02
C HIS A 106 -39.91 -20.87 25.65
N GLU A 107 -38.90 -20.01 25.73
CA GLU A 107 -37.51 -20.38 25.46
C GLU A 107 -36.73 -20.61 26.76
N TRP A 108 -35.89 -21.64 26.72
CA TRP A 108 -35.13 -22.13 27.85
C TRP A 108 -33.68 -22.38 27.46
N ILE A 109 -32.80 -22.22 28.44
CA ILE A 109 -31.39 -22.58 28.33
C ILE A 109 -30.88 -23.06 29.68
N ALA A 110 -29.96 -24.03 29.70
CA ALA A 110 -29.30 -24.41 30.94
C ALA A 110 -28.34 -23.31 31.44
N ASP A 111 -28.28 -23.09 32.75
CA ASP A 111 -27.46 -22.01 33.34
C ASP A 111 -25.97 -22.15 32.97
N ASP A 112 -25.45 -23.38 32.98
CA ASP A 112 -24.07 -23.69 32.61
C ASP A 112 -23.79 -23.46 31.10
N VAL A 113 -24.77 -23.73 30.24
CA VAL A 113 -24.70 -23.45 28.80
C VAL A 113 -24.77 -21.94 28.55
N PHE A 114 -25.67 -21.23 29.24
CA PHE A 114 -25.79 -19.78 29.14
C PHE A 114 -24.51 -19.07 29.58
N ARG A 115 -23.90 -19.47 30.72
CA ARG A 115 -22.60 -18.93 31.15
C ARG A 115 -21.51 -19.18 30.11
N ARG A 116 -21.44 -20.38 29.53
CA ARG A 116 -20.46 -20.70 28.47
C ARG A 116 -20.68 -19.88 27.21
N LEU A 117 -21.93 -19.75 26.75
CA LEU A 117 -22.27 -18.90 25.60
C LEU A 117 -21.95 -17.43 25.88
N ARG A 118 -22.34 -16.90 27.04
CA ARG A 118 -22.05 -15.51 27.44
C ARG A 118 -20.54 -15.26 27.50
N LEU A 119 -19.76 -16.16 28.10
CA LEU A 119 -18.30 -16.06 28.13
C LEU A 119 -17.69 -16.10 26.73
N ARG A 120 -18.15 -16.99 25.86
CA ARG A 120 -17.69 -17.09 24.47
C ARG A 120 -18.09 -15.88 23.63
N SER A 121 -19.33 -15.39 23.74
CA SER A 121 -19.79 -14.18 23.05
C SER A 121 -19.04 -12.94 23.52
N LEU A 122 -18.76 -12.82 24.82
CA LEU A 122 -17.99 -11.72 25.37
C LEU A 122 -16.51 -11.82 24.99
N LYS A 123 -15.95 -13.03 24.93
CA LYS A 123 -14.62 -13.28 24.39
C LYS A 123 -14.55 -12.94 22.90
N ALA A 124 -15.51 -13.37 22.10
CA ALA A 124 -15.61 -13.05 20.68
C ALA A 124 -15.78 -11.54 20.43
N ALA A 125 -16.60 -10.86 21.24
CA ALA A 125 -16.73 -9.40 21.18
C ALA A 125 -15.41 -8.70 21.54
N ARG A 126 -14.69 -9.18 22.57
CA ARG A 126 -13.36 -8.67 22.95
C ARG A 126 -12.33 -8.92 21.86
N GLU A 127 -12.31 -10.12 21.27
CA GLU A 127 -11.43 -10.50 20.16
C GLU A 127 -11.71 -9.64 18.92
N ALA A 128 -12.98 -9.39 18.59
CA ALA A 128 -13.37 -8.51 17.48
C ALA A 128 -12.92 -7.04 17.68
N THR A 129 -12.81 -6.60 18.93
CA THR A 129 -12.29 -5.27 19.30
C THR A 129 -10.79 -5.23 19.53
N ARG A 130 -10.10 -6.39 19.47
CA ARG A 130 -8.66 -6.44 19.69
C ARG A 130 -7.96 -5.80 18.49
N PRO A 131 -6.97 -4.90 18.71
CA PRO A 131 -6.16 -4.41 17.61
C PRO A 131 -5.37 -5.57 16.98
N ALA A 132 -5.27 -5.57 15.66
CA ALA A 132 -4.45 -6.49 14.88
C ALA A 132 -2.95 -6.28 15.16
N THR A 133 -2.18 -7.32 14.89
CA THR A 133 -0.72 -7.30 15.06
C THR A 133 -0.07 -6.35 14.05
N ARG A 134 1.18 -5.94 14.35
CA ARG A 134 1.96 -5.08 13.45
C ARG A 134 2.24 -5.80 12.14
N GLU A 135 2.50 -7.10 12.21
CA GLU A 135 2.74 -7.98 11.08
C GLU A 135 1.55 -7.98 10.10
N ALA A 136 0.32 -8.09 10.60
CA ALA A 136 -0.88 -8.01 9.77
C ALA A 136 -0.98 -6.66 9.03
N TYR A 137 -0.59 -5.56 9.69
CA TYR A 137 -0.53 -4.24 9.06
C TYR A 137 0.58 -4.14 8.00
N VAL A 138 1.77 -4.72 8.24
CA VAL A 138 2.84 -4.77 7.23
C VAL A 138 2.34 -5.50 5.98
N ARG A 139 1.67 -6.65 6.13
CA ARG A 139 1.08 -7.37 5.00
C ARG A 139 0.04 -6.55 4.25
N LEU A 140 -0.87 -5.92 4.99
CA LEU A 140 -1.89 -5.04 4.41
C LEU A 140 -1.26 -3.94 3.55
N LEU A 141 -0.20 -3.30 4.07
CA LEU A 141 0.50 -2.23 3.37
C LEU A 141 1.19 -2.73 2.09
N LEU A 142 1.85 -3.90 2.15
CA LEU A 142 2.48 -4.52 0.98
C LEU A 142 1.46 -4.95 -0.09
N GLU A 143 0.34 -5.56 0.32
CA GLU A 143 -0.78 -5.91 -0.58
C GLU A 143 -1.37 -4.64 -1.23
N ARG A 144 -1.60 -3.59 -0.44
CA ARG A 144 -2.17 -2.30 -0.89
C ARG A 144 -1.29 -1.56 -1.90
N HIS A 145 0.03 -1.65 -1.76
CA HIS A 145 0.97 -1.07 -2.72
C HIS A 145 1.26 -1.97 -3.92
N GLY A 146 0.58 -3.11 -4.08
CA GLY A 146 0.76 -4.04 -5.20
C GLY A 146 2.14 -4.71 -5.21
N LEU A 147 2.80 -4.82 -4.06
CA LEU A 147 4.10 -5.50 -3.93
C LEU A 147 3.95 -7.01 -3.68
N VAL A 148 2.81 -7.40 -3.12
CA VAL A 148 2.41 -8.80 -2.92
C VAL A 148 1.03 -8.96 -3.56
N ALA A 149 0.81 -10.08 -4.26
CA ALA A 149 -0.48 -10.36 -4.88
C ALA A 149 -1.57 -10.48 -3.80
N LEU A 150 -2.76 -9.93 -4.08
CA LEU A 150 -3.92 -10.07 -3.22
C LEU A 150 -4.28 -11.55 -3.10
N SER A 151 -4.31 -12.05 -1.86
CA SER A 151 -4.58 -13.45 -1.53
C SER A 151 -6.02 -13.91 -1.80
N VAL A 152 -6.81 -13.15 -2.57
CA VAL A 152 -8.24 -13.40 -2.83
C VAL A 152 -8.38 -14.29 -4.06
N GLY A 153 -8.57 -15.60 -3.86
CA GLY A 153 -9.10 -16.53 -4.89
C GLY A 153 -8.27 -16.74 -6.16
N GLN A 154 -7.17 -16.02 -6.39
CA GLN A 154 -6.40 -16.02 -7.63
C GLN A 154 -5.02 -16.68 -7.52
N ALA A 155 -4.77 -17.43 -6.45
CA ALA A 155 -3.53 -18.19 -6.24
C ALA A 155 -3.23 -19.24 -7.36
N ALA A 156 -4.17 -19.46 -8.29
CA ALA A 156 -4.04 -20.36 -9.42
C ALA A 156 -3.57 -19.69 -10.74
N LEU A 157 -3.54 -18.35 -10.85
CA LEU A 157 -3.31 -17.66 -12.13
C LEU A 157 -1.96 -16.93 -12.25
N HIS A 158 -1.23 -16.74 -11.14
CA HIS A 158 0.07 -16.07 -11.18
C HIS A 158 1.19 -17.01 -10.70
N PRO A 159 2.18 -17.33 -11.57
CA PRO A 159 3.31 -18.15 -11.16
C PRO A 159 4.03 -17.47 -9.98
N ARG A 160 4.23 -18.25 -8.93
CA ARG A 160 4.68 -17.84 -7.57
C ARG A 160 6.10 -17.25 -7.47
N HIS A 161 6.70 -16.89 -8.60
CA HIS A 161 8.07 -16.39 -8.72
C HIS A 161 8.20 -15.30 -9.78
N THR A 162 7.30 -14.31 -9.81
CA THR A 162 7.50 -13.17 -10.70
C THR A 162 8.41 -12.15 -10.05
N GLU A 163 9.59 -11.97 -10.65
CA GLU A 163 10.43 -10.78 -10.48
C GLU A 163 9.60 -9.55 -10.89
N GLY A 164 8.83 -8.98 -9.97
CA GLY A 164 8.00 -7.79 -10.20
C GLY A 164 6.70 -7.79 -9.38
N GLY A 165 6.14 -6.60 -9.18
CA GLY A 165 4.89 -6.42 -8.44
C GLY A 165 3.65 -6.91 -9.18
N ALA A 166 2.49 -6.78 -8.53
CA ALA A 166 1.20 -7.31 -8.96
C ALA A 166 0.57 -6.54 -10.14
N LEU A 167 1.09 -5.36 -10.49
CA LEU A 167 0.53 -4.51 -11.55
C LEU A 167 1.23 -4.76 -12.89
N THR A 168 0.55 -4.49 -13.99
CA THR A 168 1.09 -4.70 -15.35
C THR A 168 0.73 -3.56 -16.29
N GLY A 169 1.58 -3.32 -17.29
CA GLY A 169 1.31 -2.36 -18.37
C GLY A 169 1.25 -0.89 -17.94
N ILE A 170 0.73 -0.06 -18.83
CA ILE A 170 0.60 1.40 -18.66
C ILE A 170 -0.43 1.73 -17.59
N ASP A 171 -1.55 1.00 -17.54
CA ASP A 171 -2.58 1.16 -16.51
C ASP A 171 -2.02 0.89 -15.11
N GLY A 172 -1.14 -0.12 -14.99
CA GLY A 172 -0.40 -0.37 -13.75
C GLY A 172 0.48 0.80 -13.32
N VAL A 173 1.17 1.45 -14.27
CA VAL A 173 1.96 2.66 -13.98
C VAL A 173 1.05 3.82 -13.55
N ALA A 174 -0.06 4.04 -14.27
CA ALA A 174 -1.03 5.07 -13.93
C ALA A 174 -1.60 4.87 -12.51
N ARG A 175 -1.95 3.63 -12.13
CA ARG A 175 -2.44 3.31 -10.78
C ARG A 175 -1.40 3.58 -9.68
N VAL A 176 -0.12 3.29 -9.92
CA VAL A 176 0.96 3.62 -8.97
C VAL A 176 1.09 5.13 -8.82
N ILE A 177 1.01 5.88 -9.92
CA ILE A 177 1.11 7.34 -9.91
C ILE A 177 -0.09 7.98 -9.21
N GLU A 178 -1.30 7.47 -9.42
CA GLU A 178 -2.50 7.90 -8.72
C GLU A 178 -2.35 7.68 -7.20
N GLN A 179 -1.98 6.48 -6.77
CA GLN A 179 -1.79 6.17 -5.35
C GLN A 179 -0.70 7.05 -4.71
N LEU A 180 0.39 7.30 -5.43
CA LEU A 180 1.54 8.06 -4.95
C LEU A 180 1.54 9.53 -5.42
N ALA A 181 0.38 10.05 -5.82
CA ALA A 181 0.26 11.40 -6.33
C ALA A 181 0.74 12.42 -5.29
N GLY A 182 1.62 13.32 -5.72
CA GLY A 182 2.18 14.38 -4.87
C GLY A 182 3.28 13.96 -3.90
N VAL A 183 3.65 12.68 -3.81
CA VAL A 183 4.73 12.23 -2.91
C VAL A 183 6.10 12.64 -3.48
N PRO A 184 6.91 13.44 -2.76
CA PRO A 184 8.22 13.85 -3.25
C PRO A 184 9.26 12.74 -3.04
N LEU A 185 9.82 12.21 -4.13
CA LEU A 185 10.88 11.20 -4.12
C LEU A 185 11.99 11.59 -5.11
N PRO A 186 13.24 11.10 -4.94
CA PRO A 186 14.29 11.34 -5.93
C PRO A 186 13.88 10.82 -7.31
N ALA A 187 14.21 11.58 -8.37
CA ALA A 187 13.83 11.24 -9.74
C ALA A 187 14.37 9.87 -10.17
N SER A 188 15.58 9.52 -9.73
CA SER A 188 16.18 8.19 -9.96
C SER A 188 15.38 7.06 -9.30
N VAL A 189 14.89 7.29 -8.08
CA VAL A 189 14.18 6.29 -7.26
C VAL A 189 12.80 5.98 -7.84
N TRP A 190 12.10 6.97 -8.41
CA TRP A 190 10.80 6.76 -9.07
C TRP A 190 10.86 5.63 -10.11
N GLU A 191 11.79 5.74 -11.05
CA GLU A 191 11.89 4.79 -12.17
C GLU A 191 12.64 3.51 -11.79
N ASN A 192 13.70 3.61 -10.98
CA ASN A 192 14.53 2.44 -10.65
C ASN A 192 13.91 1.59 -9.54
N GLN A 193 13.22 2.18 -8.56
CA GLN A 193 12.72 1.45 -7.40
C GLN A 193 11.20 1.39 -7.36
N ILE A 194 10.52 2.54 -7.40
CA ILE A 194 9.08 2.59 -7.12
C ILE A 194 8.28 1.87 -8.21
N LEU A 195 8.44 2.28 -9.47
CA LEU A 195 7.68 1.72 -10.59
C LEU A 195 8.09 0.27 -10.87
N ARG A 196 9.39 -0.03 -10.92
CA ARG A 196 9.88 -1.40 -11.17
C ARG A 196 9.55 -2.39 -10.05
N ALA A 197 9.39 -1.94 -8.81
CA ALA A 197 8.95 -2.81 -7.72
C ALA A 197 7.49 -3.25 -7.88
N ARG A 198 6.64 -2.38 -8.45
CA ARG A 198 5.18 -2.54 -8.47
C ARG A 198 4.63 -3.03 -9.80
N VAL A 199 5.28 -2.65 -10.91
CA VAL A 199 4.83 -2.95 -12.26
C VAL A 199 5.76 -3.98 -12.90
N HIS A 200 5.21 -5.16 -13.16
CA HIS A 200 5.91 -6.23 -13.85
C HIS A 200 6.30 -5.81 -15.28
N ASN A 201 7.53 -6.17 -15.69
CA ASN A 201 8.12 -5.80 -16.98
C ASN A 201 8.05 -4.29 -17.31
N TYR A 202 8.16 -3.42 -16.29
CA TYR A 202 8.20 -1.98 -16.49
C TYR A 202 9.27 -1.58 -17.54
N THR A 203 8.86 -0.77 -18.51
CA THR A 203 9.78 -0.13 -19.46
C THR A 203 9.63 1.38 -19.39
N PRO A 204 10.72 2.16 -19.57
CA PRO A 204 10.68 3.62 -19.57
C PRO A 204 9.63 4.25 -20.50
N ALA A 205 9.32 3.56 -21.61
CA ALA A 205 8.32 4.00 -22.58
C ALA A 205 6.90 4.10 -21.99
N MET A 206 6.57 3.29 -20.97
CA MET A 206 5.25 3.31 -20.35
C MET A 206 4.99 4.63 -19.61
N LEU A 207 6.00 5.14 -18.87
CA LEU A 207 5.92 6.45 -18.22
C LEU A 207 5.98 7.59 -19.24
N ASP A 208 6.84 7.46 -20.25
CA ASP A 208 6.97 8.48 -21.31
C ASP A 208 5.66 8.68 -22.08
N GLU A 209 4.92 7.59 -22.32
CA GLU A 209 3.61 7.65 -22.98
C GLU A 209 2.62 8.50 -22.19
N LEU A 210 2.47 8.23 -20.88
CA LEU A 210 1.57 8.98 -20.00
C LEU A 210 1.91 10.48 -19.93
N ILE A 211 3.19 10.82 -19.84
CA ILE A 211 3.63 12.22 -19.79
C ILE A 211 3.44 12.89 -21.16
N SER A 212 3.76 12.21 -22.25
CA SER A 212 3.67 12.79 -23.60
C SER A 212 2.22 13.02 -24.06
N ILE A 213 1.28 12.15 -23.63
CA ILE A 213 -0.16 12.34 -23.86
C ILE A 213 -0.71 13.43 -22.94
N GLY A 214 -0.01 13.76 -21.85
CA GLY A 214 -0.40 14.78 -20.88
C GLY A 214 -1.38 14.28 -19.83
N THR A 215 -1.50 12.96 -19.62
CA THR A 215 -2.30 12.38 -18.53
C THR A 215 -1.58 12.46 -17.19
N VAL A 216 -0.24 12.52 -17.21
CA VAL A 216 0.60 12.69 -16.02
C VAL A 216 1.50 13.91 -16.16
N LEU A 217 1.64 14.64 -15.07
CA LEU A 217 2.57 15.76 -14.91
C LEU A 217 3.62 15.42 -13.85
N TRP A 218 4.76 16.11 -13.91
CA TRP A 218 5.77 16.04 -12.88
C TRP A 218 6.14 17.42 -12.36
N CYS A 219 6.41 17.52 -11.06
CA CYS A 219 6.78 18.75 -10.37
C CYS A 219 8.07 18.53 -9.58
N GLY A 220 9.02 19.47 -9.64
CA GLY A 220 10.20 19.47 -8.78
C GLY A 220 9.91 20.05 -7.40
N HIS A 221 10.68 19.58 -6.41
CA HIS A 221 10.64 20.00 -4.99
C HIS A 221 12.02 20.38 -4.45
N GLY A 222 12.99 20.56 -5.34
CA GLY A 222 14.36 20.92 -4.99
C GLY A 222 15.40 19.92 -5.44
N LYS A 223 16.64 20.40 -5.50
CA LYS A 223 17.81 19.65 -5.97
C LYS A 223 18.39 18.77 -4.86
N LEU A 224 18.82 17.55 -5.21
CA LEU A 224 19.47 16.61 -4.30
C LEU A 224 20.89 16.31 -4.84
N GLY A 225 21.89 17.03 -4.32
CA GLY A 225 23.26 16.93 -4.82
C GLY A 225 23.45 17.63 -6.16
N GLY A 226 24.26 17.06 -7.07
CA GLY A 226 24.57 17.67 -8.38
C GLY A 226 23.64 17.26 -9.52
N GLU A 227 23.26 15.98 -9.55
CA GLU A 227 22.65 15.30 -10.71
C GLU A 227 21.15 14.97 -10.51
N ASP A 228 20.72 14.69 -9.27
CA ASP A 228 19.35 14.25 -8.92
C ASP A 228 18.54 15.36 -8.21
N GLY A 229 17.25 15.13 -8.02
CA GLY A 229 16.33 16.06 -7.37
C GLY A 229 15.05 15.37 -6.90
N LEU A 230 14.40 15.98 -5.91
CA LEU A 230 13.09 15.53 -5.44
C LEU A 230 12.03 15.95 -6.45
N ILE A 231 11.19 15.01 -6.84
CA ILE A 231 10.06 15.23 -7.73
C ILE A 231 8.84 14.46 -7.26
N SER A 232 7.67 14.93 -7.65
CA SER A 232 6.40 14.22 -7.52
C SER A 232 5.73 14.07 -8.87
N LEU A 233 4.95 12.99 -9.02
CA LEU A 233 4.10 12.73 -10.16
C LEU A 233 2.64 13.05 -9.81
N HIS A 234 1.87 13.51 -10.79
CA HIS A 234 0.49 13.96 -10.59
C HIS A 234 -0.37 13.53 -11.78
N PRO A 235 -1.49 12.83 -11.56
CA PRO A 235 -2.54 12.72 -12.57
C PRO A 235 -3.04 14.12 -12.97
N ARG A 236 -3.19 14.37 -14.27
CA ARG A 236 -3.60 15.68 -14.80
C ARG A 236 -4.96 16.12 -14.26
N GLU A 237 -5.87 15.17 -14.10
CA GLU A 237 -7.24 15.40 -13.63
C GLU A 237 -7.31 15.90 -12.17
N PHE A 238 -6.32 15.54 -11.34
CA PHE A 238 -6.22 15.94 -9.92
C PHE A 238 -5.05 16.91 -9.66
N ALA A 239 -4.52 17.53 -10.73
CA ALA A 239 -3.35 18.40 -10.61
C ALA A 239 -3.66 19.66 -9.78
N ALA A 240 -4.88 20.18 -9.86
CA ALA A 240 -5.31 21.35 -9.11
C ALA A 240 -5.19 21.13 -7.59
N GLU A 241 -5.56 19.94 -7.11
CA GLU A 241 -5.56 19.58 -5.69
C GLU A 241 -4.19 19.09 -5.20
N THR A 242 -3.52 18.26 -6.02
CA THR A 242 -2.31 17.54 -5.59
C THR A 242 -1.02 18.33 -5.82
N LEU A 243 -0.95 19.26 -6.77
CA LEU A 243 0.24 20.09 -6.96
C LEU A 243 0.46 20.97 -5.72
N PRO A 244 1.71 21.08 -5.23
CA PRO A 244 2.02 21.95 -4.09
C PRO A 244 1.68 23.41 -4.47
N PRO A 245 1.24 24.25 -3.51
CA PRO A 245 1.07 25.70 -3.76
C PRO A 245 2.40 26.34 -4.19
N THR A 246 2.37 27.50 -4.84
CA THR A 246 3.61 28.14 -5.31
C THR A 246 4.40 28.60 -4.10
N ALA A 247 5.72 28.54 -4.22
CA ALA A 247 6.62 29.22 -3.31
C ALA A 247 6.14 30.68 -3.09
N GLY A 248 6.29 31.21 -1.89
CA GLY A 248 5.62 32.44 -1.46
C GLY A 248 6.06 33.67 -2.28
N ALA A 249 5.43 34.83 -2.03
CA ALA A 249 5.84 36.09 -2.68
C ALA A 249 7.34 36.41 -2.51
N ASP A 250 7.93 35.96 -1.40
CA ASP A 250 9.36 36.11 -1.09
C ASP A 250 10.25 35.26 -2.03
N ASP A 251 9.82 34.06 -2.41
CA ASP A 251 10.56 33.19 -3.33
C ASP A 251 10.46 33.67 -4.78
N ALA A 252 9.31 34.27 -5.16
CA ALA A 252 9.16 34.91 -6.46
C ALA A 252 10.07 36.15 -6.60
N ALA A 253 10.33 36.87 -5.51
CA ALA A 253 11.27 38.00 -5.50
C ALA A 253 12.74 37.56 -5.66
N ALA A 254 13.08 36.33 -5.29
CA ALA A 254 14.42 35.76 -5.42
C ALA A 254 14.77 35.30 -6.86
N LEU A 255 13.80 35.30 -7.78
CA LEU A 255 14.03 34.87 -9.17
C LEU A 255 14.97 35.81 -9.92
N SER A 256 15.94 35.24 -10.61
CA SER A 256 16.83 35.99 -11.51
C SER A 256 16.04 36.64 -12.66
N PRO A 257 16.57 37.71 -13.28
CA PRO A 257 15.92 38.33 -14.43
C PRO A 257 15.66 37.33 -15.57
N LEU A 258 16.61 36.44 -15.84
CA LEU A 258 16.47 35.42 -16.89
C LEU A 258 15.33 34.44 -16.56
N GLN A 259 15.22 33.99 -15.30
CA GLN A 259 14.14 33.11 -14.87
C GLN A 259 12.77 33.78 -15.03
N ARG A 260 12.64 35.06 -14.63
CA ARG A 260 11.40 35.84 -14.84
C ARG A 260 11.05 35.97 -16.32
N ALA A 261 12.01 36.32 -17.16
CA ALA A 261 11.81 36.39 -18.60
C ALA A 261 11.37 35.06 -19.23
N ILE A 262 11.89 33.93 -18.75
CA ILE A 262 11.44 32.59 -19.18
C ILE A 262 9.98 32.37 -18.76
N LEU A 263 9.62 32.66 -17.51
CA LEU A 263 8.25 32.51 -17.03
C LEU A 263 7.27 33.38 -17.82
N ASP A 264 7.64 34.63 -18.15
CA ASP A 264 6.82 35.53 -18.97
C ASP A 264 6.58 34.97 -20.38
N VAL A 265 7.62 34.43 -21.04
CA VAL A 265 7.48 33.80 -22.35
C VAL A 265 6.56 32.57 -22.29
N LEU A 266 6.64 31.78 -21.22
CA LEU A 266 5.77 30.61 -21.05
C LEU A 266 4.33 31.01 -20.68
N ALA A 267 4.15 32.13 -19.97
CA ALA A 267 2.85 32.65 -19.56
C ALA A 267 1.97 33.07 -20.73
N ASP A 268 2.56 33.40 -21.88
CA ASP A 268 1.86 33.66 -23.15
C ASP A 268 1.18 32.41 -23.75
N GLY A 269 1.15 31.28 -23.02
CA GLY A 269 0.30 30.13 -23.31
C GLY A 269 0.93 29.06 -24.19
N GLY A 270 2.27 28.98 -24.24
CA GLY A 270 2.99 28.06 -25.11
C GLY A 270 3.90 27.08 -24.37
N ALA A 271 4.01 25.87 -24.93
CA ALA A 271 5.09 24.94 -24.61
C ALA A 271 6.20 25.09 -25.66
N TYR A 272 7.43 25.37 -25.22
CA TYR A 272 8.53 25.74 -26.10
C TYR A 272 9.70 24.77 -25.97
N PHE A 273 10.39 24.50 -27.08
CA PHE A 273 11.68 23.85 -27.01
C PHE A 273 12.71 24.81 -26.40
N ALA A 274 13.73 24.29 -25.70
CA ALA A 274 14.78 25.13 -25.10
C ALA A 274 15.45 26.08 -26.11
N ARG A 275 15.65 25.65 -27.36
CA ARG A 275 16.18 26.51 -28.45
C ARG A 275 15.30 27.72 -28.77
N GLN A 276 13.98 27.61 -28.63
CA GLN A 276 13.04 28.72 -28.83
C GLN A 276 13.10 29.67 -27.65
N LEU A 277 13.16 29.14 -26.42
CA LEU A 277 13.32 29.95 -25.20
C LEU A 277 14.65 30.72 -25.21
N ALA A 278 15.73 30.12 -25.73
CA ALA A 278 17.00 30.80 -25.93
C ALA A 278 16.91 32.05 -26.83
N THR A 279 15.90 32.10 -27.71
CA THR A 279 15.66 33.23 -28.61
C THR A 279 14.66 34.22 -28.01
N LEU A 280 13.60 33.72 -27.37
CA LEU A 280 12.48 34.54 -26.88
C LEU A 280 12.74 35.19 -25.52
N ALA A 281 13.40 34.50 -24.59
CA ALA A 281 13.63 35.03 -23.25
C ALA A 281 14.55 36.27 -23.23
N PRO A 282 15.66 36.33 -23.99
CA PRO A 282 16.48 37.53 -24.04
C PRO A 282 15.74 38.77 -24.56
N ALA A 283 14.79 38.61 -25.49
CA ALA A 283 14.00 39.72 -25.99
C ALA A 283 13.17 40.41 -24.89
N ARG A 284 12.69 39.64 -23.89
CA ARG A 284 11.97 40.19 -22.73
C ARG A 284 12.86 40.90 -21.72
N LEU A 285 14.16 40.59 -21.69
CA LEU A 285 15.12 41.27 -20.82
C LEU A 285 15.43 42.70 -21.29
N VAL A 286 15.36 42.94 -22.61
CA VAL A 286 15.69 44.24 -23.24
C VAL A 286 14.52 45.23 -23.14
N GLU A 287 13.29 44.77 -22.96
CA GLU A 287 12.08 45.61 -22.82
C GLU A 287 11.86 46.20 -21.40
N GLY A 288 12.89 46.18 -20.54
CA GLY A 288 12.89 46.92 -19.26
C GLY A 288 12.83 48.44 -19.45
N PRO A 289 12.65 49.26 -18.39
CA PRO A 289 12.22 50.67 -18.48
C PRO A 289 13.15 51.67 -19.22
N ALA A 290 14.24 51.22 -19.84
CA ALA A 290 15.14 52.05 -20.62
C ALA A 290 15.30 51.42 -22.01
N GLY A 291 14.45 51.86 -22.95
CA GLY A 291 14.36 51.38 -24.33
C GLY A 291 15.57 51.73 -25.21
N ILE A 292 16.74 51.19 -24.89
CA ILE A 292 17.90 51.13 -25.77
C ILE A 292 18.01 49.69 -26.27
N ARG A 293 17.74 49.51 -27.57
CA ARG A 293 18.03 48.27 -28.30
C ARG A 293 19.54 48.17 -28.50
N ASP A 294 20.26 47.84 -27.43
CA ASP A 294 21.59 47.26 -27.58
C ASP A 294 21.39 45.79 -27.96
N ASP A 295 22.24 45.24 -28.82
CA ASP A 295 22.23 43.81 -29.15
C ASP A 295 22.50 43.04 -27.85
N GLY A 296 21.41 42.68 -27.15
CA GLY A 296 21.46 42.17 -25.78
C GLY A 296 22.45 41.02 -25.66
N PRO A 297 23.15 40.88 -24.52
CA PRO A 297 24.17 39.85 -24.35
C PRO A 297 23.57 38.48 -24.68
N LEU A 298 24.20 37.77 -25.61
CA LEU A 298 23.83 36.41 -25.97
C LEU A 298 23.85 35.56 -24.70
N VAL A 299 22.68 35.14 -24.22
CA VAL A 299 22.58 34.25 -23.07
C VAL A 299 23.20 32.91 -23.47
N PRO A 300 24.31 32.47 -22.83
CA PRO A 300 24.92 31.21 -23.18
C PRO A 300 23.98 30.05 -22.84
N THR A 301 24.03 28.98 -23.62
CA THR A 301 23.12 27.83 -23.46
C THR A 301 23.22 27.20 -22.07
N SER A 302 24.38 27.27 -21.40
CA SER A 302 24.58 26.81 -20.02
C SER A 302 23.73 27.56 -19.00
N ASP A 303 23.58 28.87 -19.18
CA ASP A 303 22.87 29.73 -18.22
C ASP A 303 21.37 29.55 -18.38
N LEU A 304 20.90 29.38 -19.62
CA LEU A 304 19.52 28.98 -19.91
C LEU A 304 19.21 27.60 -19.32
N ALA A 305 20.12 26.63 -19.49
CA ALA A 305 19.95 25.29 -18.94
C ALA A 305 19.82 25.32 -17.41
N THR A 306 20.70 26.08 -16.76
CA THR A 306 20.69 26.28 -15.31
C THR A 306 19.39 26.96 -14.87
N ALA A 307 18.99 28.05 -15.52
CA ALA A 307 17.76 28.77 -15.20
C ALA A 307 16.50 27.89 -15.36
N LEU A 308 16.41 27.10 -16.43
CA LEU A 308 15.30 26.16 -16.65
C LEU A 308 15.25 25.09 -15.55
N TRP A 309 16.38 24.48 -15.23
CA TRP A 309 16.42 23.45 -14.20
C TRP A 309 16.14 24.01 -12.81
N ASP A 310 16.62 25.20 -12.48
CA ASP A 310 16.31 25.86 -11.20
C ASP A 310 14.81 26.16 -11.09
N LEU A 311 14.17 26.63 -12.17
CA LEU A 311 12.71 26.81 -12.23
C LEU A 311 11.96 25.48 -12.11
N ALA A 312 12.46 24.42 -12.75
CA ALA A 312 11.85 23.09 -12.68
C ALA A 312 11.96 22.50 -11.28
N TRP A 313 13.12 22.63 -10.62
CA TRP A 313 13.33 22.19 -9.24
C TRP A 313 12.50 22.97 -8.23
N ALA A 314 12.28 24.26 -8.47
CA ALA A 314 11.37 25.07 -7.68
C ALA A 314 9.88 24.82 -8.00
N GLY A 315 9.58 23.94 -8.97
CA GLY A 315 8.21 23.55 -9.30
C GLY A 315 7.43 24.60 -10.09
N TYR A 316 8.08 25.52 -10.81
CA TYR A 316 7.39 26.49 -11.67
C TYR A 316 7.06 25.91 -13.06
N ILE A 317 7.97 25.10 -13.60
CA ILE A 317 7.86 24.56 -14.96
C ILE A 317 7.96 23.03 -14.96
N THR A 318 7.46 22.43 -16.03
CA THR A 318 7.51 20.99 -16.30
C THR A 318 7.86 20.74 -17.76
N SER A 319 8.10 19.47 -18.13
CA SER A 319 8.35 19.04 -19.51
C SER A 319 7.42 17.91 -19.93
N ASP A 320 7.10 17.86 -21.22
CA ASP A 320 6.27 16.81 -21.88
C ASP A 320 6.99 15.46 -22.06
N ASN A 321 8.14 15.28 -21.40
CA ASN A 321 8.98 14.09 -21.53
C ASN A 321 9.80 13.88 -20.25
N TRP A 322 10.03 12.62 -19.87
CA TRP A 322 10.90 12.23 -18.75
C TRP A 322 12.39 12.13 -19.14
N SER A 323 12.69 12.05 -20.45
CA SER A 323 14.07 11.93 -20.94
C SER A 323 15.06 12.96 -20.38
N PRO A 324 14.70 14.25 -20.15
CA PRO A 324 15.59 15.23 -19.51
C PRO A 324 16.03 14.82 -18.10
N LEU A 325 15.11 14.29 -17.29
CA LEU A 325 15.39 13.79 -15.93
C LEU A 325 16.29 12.56 -15.98
N ARG A 326 16.06 11.64 -16.93
CA ARG A 326 16.94 10.49 -17.13
C ARG A 326 18.35 10.91 -17.51
N ALA A 327 18.48 11.85 -18.45
CA ALA A 327 19.77 12.37 -18.89
C ALA A 327 20.55 13.01 -17.74
N ARG A 328 19.88 13.75 -16.85
CA ARG A 328 20.48 14.34 -15.65
C ARG A 328 20.86 13.32 -14.58
N THR A 329 20.00 12.35 -14.30
CA THR A 329 20.27 11.32 -13.27
C THR A 329 21.33 10.28 -13.71
N GLY A 330 21.91 10.43 -14.91
CA GLY A 330 22.86 9.48 -15.49
C GLY A 330 22.20 8.22 -16.07
N ALA A 331 20.88 8.11 -16.02
CA ALA A 331 20.13 7.06 -16.67
C ALA A 331 20.10 7.30 -18.18
N ARG A 332 20.95 6.59 -18.94
CA ARG A 332 20.96 6.75 -20.40
C ARG A 332 19.63 6.22 -20.99
N ALA A 333 18.89 7.08 -21.70
CA ALA A 333 17.70 6.67 -22.42
C ALA A 333 18.03 5.50 -23.38
N PRO A 334 17.20 4.44 -23.46
CA PRO A 334 17.39 3.43 -24.47
C PRO A 334 17.13 4.08 -25.84
N HIS A 335 18.19 4.48 -26.52
CA HIS A 335 18.10 4.90 -27.90
C HIS A 335 17.65 3.70 -28.73
N ARG A 336 16.38 3.66 -29.12
CA ARG A 336 16.02 2.97 -30.36
C ARG A 336 16.53 3.87 -31.47
N PRO A 337 17.57 3.51 -32.24
CA PRO A 337 17.83 4.23 -33.47
C PRO A 337 16.53 4.16 -34.27
N ILE A 338 15.93 5.32 -34.55
CA ILE A 338 14.95 5.39 -35.63
C ILE A 338 15.77 5.06 -36.87
N HIS A 339 15.82 3.78 -37.21
CA HIS A 339 16.13 3.35 -38.55
C HIS A 339 14.99 3.94 -39.38
N LEU A 340 15.16 5.17 -39.84
CA LEU A 340 14.43 5.66 -40.99
C LEU A 340 14.77 4.66 -42.09
N SER A 341 13.90 3.66 -42.26
CA SER A 341 14.01 2.74 -43.36
C SER A 341 13.99 3.66 -44.58
N ARG A 342 15.13 3.74 -45.27
CA ARG A 342 15.27 4.49 -46.51
C ARG A 342 14.54 3.67 -47.58
N ARG A 343 13.23 3.45 -47.40
CA ARG A 343 12.36 2.97 -48.46
C ARG A 343 12.21 4.12 -49.43
N ARG A 344 13.09 4.10 -50.43
CA ARG A 344 12.95 4.81 -51.70
C ARG A 344 11.53 4.56 -52.22
N ARG A 345 10.64 5.55 -52.07
CA ARG A 345 9.51 5.79 -52.96
C ARG A 345 9.46 7.29 -53.21
N GLY A 346 9.41 7.62 -54.49
CA GLY A 346 9.67 8.96 -55.00
C GLY A 346 8.74 10.01 -54.40
N LEU A 347 9.35 11.02 -53.79
CA LEU A 347 8.81 12.37 -53.79
C LEU A 347 9.78 13.21 -54.60
N ARG A 348 9.47 13.38 -55.90
CA ARG A 348 10.07 14.44 -56.72
C ARG A 348 9.42 15.75 -56.26
N GLY A 349 10.26 16.73 -55.95
CA GLY A 349 9.81 18.10 -55.69
C GLY A 349 10.02 18.48 -54.24
N LEU A 350 11.19 19.04 -53.96
CA LEU A 350 11.48 20.15 -53.05
C LEU A 350 13.01 20.14 -52.82
N SER A 351 13.74 20.53 -53.87
CA SER A 351 15.16 20.87 -53.82
C SER A 351 15.34 22.25 -54.43
N SER A 352 15.14 23.24 -53.58
CA SER A 352 15.49 24.64 -53.68
C SER A 352 15.32 25.11 -52.23
N PHE A 353 16.35 25.18 -51.39
CA PHE A 353 17.45 26.12 -51.45
C PHE A 353 18.72 25.47 -50.85
N ALA A 354 19.69 25.15 -51.70
CA ALA A 354 21.03 24.79 -51.26
C ALA A 354 22.04 25.36 -52.27
N GLN A 355 22.31 26.66 -52.18
CA GLN A 355 23.50 27.28 -52.75
C GLN A 355 23.88 28.52 -51.92
N SER A 356 24.70 28.29 -50.90
CA SER A 356 25.90 29.10 -50.66
C SER A 356 26.87 28.26 -49.83
N ARG A 357 27.88 27.71 -50.51
CA ARG A 357 29.03 27.04 -49.90
C ARG A 357 30.16 28.06 -49.82
N THR A 358 30.35 28.64 -48.64
CA THR A 358 31.67 29.10 -48.21
C THR A 358 32.25 28.06 -47.25
N THR A 359 33.51 27.75 -47.50
CA THR A 359 34.36 26.75 -46.86
C THR A 359 34.45 26.92 -45.33
N GLY A 360 34.22 25.83 -44.58
CA GLY A 360 34.57 25.76 -43.16
C GLY A 360 33.66 24.82 -42.36
N ALA A 361 34.26 23.77 -41.79
CA ALA A 361 33.68 22.84 -40.82
C ALA A 361 32.48 22.00 -41.29
N SER A 362 32.74 20.71 -41.45
CA SER A 362 31.77 19.64 -41.22
C SER A 362 31.12 19.81 -39.84
N THR A 363 30.07 20.61 -39.76
CA THR A 363 29.17 20.67 -38.61
C THR A 363 28.35 19.39 -38.62
N SER A 364 28.81 18.42 -37.82
CA SER A 364 27.92 17.52 -37.10
C SER A 364 26.86 18.40 -36.41
N GLY A 365 25.76 18.70 -37.12
CA GLY A 365 24.70 19.57 -36.65
C GLY A 365 24.17 19.10 -35.31
N ALA A 366 24.56 19.84 -34.28
CA ALA A 366 24.08 19.89 -32.90
C ALA A 366 22.97 18.88 -32.56
N ARG A 367 23.36 17.74 -31.97
CA ARG A 367 22.49 17.11 -30.98
C ARG A 367 22.35 18.14 -29.85
N GLY A 368 21.15 18.69 -29.65
CA GLY A 368 20.87 19.55 -28.51
C GLY A 368 21.19 18.84 -27.20
N ASP A 369 21.43 19.61 -26.13
CA ASP A 369 21.68 19.08 -24.80
C ASP A 369 20.56 18.08 -24.41
N PRO A 370 20.89 16.79 -24.14
CA PRO A 370 19.88 15.79 -23.81
C PRO A 370 19.13 16.11 -22.52
N THR A 371 19.71 16.93 -21.64
CA THR A 371 19.06 17.41 -20.40
C THR A 371 18.02 18.50 -20.67
N LEU A 372 17.89 18.99 -21.90
CA LEU A 372 16.91 20.00 -22.31
C LEU A 372 15.92 19.49 -23.37
N ALA A 373 15.87 18.17 -23.58
CA ALA A 373 14.97 17.55 -24.54
C ALA A 373 13.48 17.80 -24.22
N GLY A 374 12.61 17.72 -25.23
CA GLY A 374 11.17 17.95 -25.06
C GLY A 374 10.78 19.44 -25.08
N ARG A 375 9.49 19.68 -24.82
CA ARG A 375 8.92 21.02 -24.67
C ARG A 375 8.75 21.33 -23.20
N TRP A 376 9.11 22.55 -22.84
CA TRP A 376 8.98 23.10 -21.50
C TRP A 376 7.77 24.01 -21.44
N SER A 377 7.02 23.92 -20.35
CA SER A 377 5.79 24.68 -20.13
C SER A 377 5.60 25.00 -18.66
N LEU A 378 4.78 26.01 -18.35
CA LEU A 378 4.37 26.27 -16.97
C LEU A 378 3.56 25.09 -16.42
N LEU A 379 3.72 24.82 -15.12
CA LEU A 379 2.85 23.88 -14.43
C LEU A 379 1.41 24.46 -14.37
N PRO A 380 0.39 23.68 -14.75
CA PRO A 380 -1.00 24.14 -14.78
C PRO A 380 -1.54 24.20 -13.34
N ARG A 381 -1.42 25.37 -12.72
CA ARG A 381 -1.90 25.61 -11.36
C ARG A 381 -3.29 26.22 -11.42
N GLU A 382 -4.28 25.34 -11.58
CA GLU A 382 -5.67 25.72 -11.42
C GLU A 382 -6.01 25.97 -9.94
N SER A 383 -6.96 26.85 -9.67
CA SER A 383 -7.36 27.18 -8.31
C SER A 383 -8.27 26.10 -7.73
N ALA A 384 -7.73 25.26 -6.85
CA ALA A 384 -8.51 24.38 -5.98
C ALA A 384 -8.74 25.03 -4.61
N SER A 385 -9.93 24.81 -4.02
CA SER A 385 -10.22 25.24 -2.66
C SER A 385 -9.37 24.47 -1.62
N ASP A 386 -9.09 25.08 -0.49
CA ASP A 386 -8.36 24.41 0.61
C ASP A 386 -9.06 23.13 1.08
N THR A 387 -10.41 23.12 1.06
CA THR A 387 -11.21 21.94 1.39
C THR A 387 -11.00 20.82 0.38
N ALA A 388 -10.98 21.11 -0.92
CA ALA A 388 -10.73 20.11 -1.96
C ALA A 388 -9.30 19.53 -1.85
N ARG A 389 -8.29 20.39 -1.60
CA ARG A 389 -6.91 19.95 -1.34
C ARG A 389 -6.80 19.06 -0.11
N THR A 390 -7.47 19.43 0.97
CA THR A 390 -7.46 18.64 2.21
C THR A 390 -8.15 17.30 2.02
N LEU A 391 -9.24 17.25 1.23
CA LEU A 391 -9.94 16.01 0.89
C LEU A 391 -9.04 15.09 0.06
N ALA A 392 -8.45 15.59 -1.04
CA ALA A 392 -7.53 14.83 -1.88
C ALA A 392 -6.32 14.30 -1.08
N LEU A 393 -5.80 15.09 -0.14
CA LEU A 393 -4.74 14.65 0.77
C LEU A 393 -5.20 13.49 1.66
N VAL A 394 -6.39 13.58 2.26
CA VAL A 394 -6.93 12.52 3.12
C VAL A 394 -7.23 11.25 2.33
N GLU A 395 -7.83 11.36 1.16
CA GLU A 395 -8.07 10.23 0.26
C GLU A 395 -6.75 9.57 -0.16
N GLY A 396 -5.73 10.37 -0.49
CA GLY A 396 -4.38 9.86 -0.76
C GLY A 396 -3.75 9.15 0.43
N LEU A 397 -3.92 9.66 1.65
CA LEU A 397 -3.45 8.99 2.87
C LEU A 397 -4.16 7.65 3.10
N LEU A 398 -5.47 7.59 2.86
CA LEU A 398 -6.25 6.34 2.95
C LEU A 398 -5.82 5.34 1.87
N ASP A 399 -5.61 5.79 0.63
CA ASP A 399 -5.21 4.91 -0.47
C ASP A 399 -3.79 4.34 -0.29
N ARG A 400 -2.85 5.15 0.24
CA ARG A 400 -1.47 4.73 0.53
C ARG A 400 -1.36 3.85 1.77
N TYR A 401 -1.86 4.33 2.91
CA TYR A 401 -1.59 3.69 4.20
C TYR A 401 -2.70 2.74 4.66
N GLY A 402 -3.91 2.86 4.10
CA GLY A 402 -5.13 2.15 4.52
C GLY A 402 -5.67 2.59 5.88
N ILE A 403 -4.77 2.75 6.85
CA ILE A 403 -5.06 3.18 8.21
C ILE A 403 -4.27 4.45 8.46
N VAL A 404 -4.97 5.59 8.53
CA VAL A 404 -4.36 6.88 8.76
C VAL A 404 -4.13 7.08 10.25
N THR A 405 -2.87 7.38 10.58
CA THR A 405 -2.39 7.61 11.93
C THR A 405 -1.63 8.93 11.98
N ARG A 406 -1.26 9.39 13.19
CA ARG A 406 -0.34 10.52 13.34
C ARG A 406 0.98 10.28 12.61
N GLY A 407 1.48 9.04 12.60
CA GLY A 407 2.72 8.67 11.89
C GLY A 407 2.62 8.85 10.38
N ALA A 408 1.47 8.50 9.79
CA ALA A 408 1.23 8.71 8.35
C ALA A 408 1.22 10.20 7.98
N ALA A 409 0.57 11.05 8.80
CA ALA A 409 0.57 12.50 8.56
C ALA A 409 1.97 13.13 8.70
N VAL A 410 2.82 12.62 9.60
CA VAL A 410 4.23 13.05 9.71
C VAL A 410 5.05 12.55 8.51
N ALA A 411 4.75 11.35 7.99
CA ALA A 411 5.47 10.79 6.85
C ALA A 411 5.28 11.58 5.55
N GLU A 412 4.15 12.26 5.43
CA GLU A 412 3.75 13.02 4.23
C GLU A 412 3.90 14.53 4.42
N ASP A 413 4.52 14.95 5.53
CA ASP A 413 4.73 16.36 5.89
C ASP A 413 3.43 17.20 5.79
N VAL A 414 2.32 16.64 6.29
CA VAL A 414 1.00 17.28 6.21
C VAL A 414 1.04 18.68 6.84
N PRO A 415 0.66 19.74 6.12
CA PRO A 415 0.60 21.09 6.67
C PRO A 415 -0.32 21.17 7.89
N GLY A 416 0.19 21.73 9.00
CA GLY A 416 -0.54 21.76 10.28
C GLY A 416 -0.62 20.40 11.00
N GLY A 417 -0.03 19.35 10.43
CA GLY A 417 0.05 18.00 10.97
C GLY A 417 -1.31 17.30 11.08
N PHE A 418 -1.33 16.18 11.82
CA PHE A 418 -2.53 15.39 12.04
C PHE A 418 -3.75 16.16 12.59
N PRO A 419 -3.62 17.17 13.49
CA PRO A 419 -4.77 17.95 13.96
C PRO A 419 -5.54 18.68 12.85
N ALA A 420 -4.87 19.14 11.80
CA ALA A 420 -5.49 19.84 10.67
C ALA A 420 -6.52 18.95 9.93
N LEU A 421 -6.33 17.63 9.97
CA LEU A 421 -7.21 16.66 9.29
C LEU A 421 -8.43 16.25 10.12
N GLN A 422 -8.44 16.55 11.43
CA GLN A 422 -9.50 16.09 12.34
C GLN A 422 -10.92 16.55 11.99
N PRO A 423 -11.17 17.80 11.55
CA PRO A 423 -12.52 18.22 11.17
C PRO A 423 -13.09 17.37 10.03
N LEU A 424 -12.26 17.07 9.02
CA LEU A 424 -12.66 16.25 7.90
C LEU A 424 -12.89 14.79 8.31
N PHE A 425 -11.99 14.21 9.12
CA PHE A 425 -12.20 12.85 9.63
C PHE A 425 -13.51 12.70 10.43
N ARG A 426 -13.88 13.70 11.22
CA ARG A 426 -15.18 13.69 11.93
C ARG A 426 -16.34 13.71 10.94
N SER A 427 -16.29 14.59 9.94
CA SER A 427 -17.33 14.66 8.90
C SER A 427 -17.47 13.33 8.13
N MET A 428 -16.36 12.71 7.74
CA MET A 428 -16.35 11.41 7.06
C MET A 428 -16.83 10.26 7.97
N GLU A 429 -16.54 10.33 9.27
CA GLU A 429 -17.05 9.37 10.26
C GLU A 429 -18.58 9.51 10.44
N ASP A 430 -19.09 10.74 10.57
CA ASP A 430 -20.52 11.02 10.68
C ASP A 430 -21.28 10.58 9.41
N ALA A 431 -20.65 10.69 8.24
CA ALA A 431 -21.16 10.17 6.97
C ALA A 431 -21.01 8.64 6.81
N GLY A 432 -20.33 7.97 7.75
CA GLY A 432 -20.12 6.51 7.73
C GLY A 432 -19.11 6.02 6.68
N GLN A 433 -18.34 6.92 6.05
CA GLN A 433 -17.32 6.56 5.04
C GLN A 433 -16.10 5.91 5.69
N ILE A 434 -15.73 6.39 6.88
CA ILE A 434 -14.62 5.87 7.67
C ILE A 434 -15.08 5.52 9.08
N VAL A 435 -14.27 4.71 9.75
CA VAL A 435 -14.42 4.37 11.15
C VAL A 435 -13.19 4.81 11.94
N ARG A 436 -13.40 5.34 13.14
CA ARG A 436 -12.32 5.59 14.10
C ARG A 436 -12.16 4.42 15.06
N GLY A 437 -10.93 4.16 15.47
CA GLY A 437 -10.67 3.11 16.45
C GLY A 437 -9.20 2.85 16.70
N ARG A 438 -8.93 1.76 17.40
CA ARG A 438 -7.58 1.23 17.60
C ARG A 438 -7.48 -0.08 16.83
N PHE A 439 -7.08 0.01 15.56
CA PHE A 439 -7.06 -1.13 14.64
C PHE A 439 -5.74 -1.88 14.68
N VAL A 440 -4.60 -1.20 14.88
CA VAL A 440 -3.26 -1.81 14.92
C VAL A 440 -2.58 -1.60 16.28
N GLU A 441 -1.91 -2.64 16.78
CA GLU A 441 -1.14 -2.61 18.02
C GLU A 441 0.06 -1.64 17.95
N GLY A 442 0.07 -0.64 18.83
CA GLY A 442 1.22 0.25 19.02
C GLY A 442 1.24 1.52 18.14
N LEU A 443 0.22 1.75 17.31
CA LEU A 443 0.09 2.97 16.48
C LEU A 443 -0.73 4.10 17.13
N GLY A 444 -0.88 4.07 18.46
CA GLY A 444 -1.71 5.04 19.19
C GLY A 444 -3.21 4.76 19.08
N ALA A 445 -4.02 5.60 19.74
CA ALA A 445 -5.48 5.39 19.88
C ALA A 445 -6.32 6.06 18.78
N ALA A 446 -5.81 7.12 18.14
CA ALA A 446 -6.50 7.81 17.05
C ALA A 446 -6.06 7.24 15.70
N GLN A 447 -6.83 6.29 15.18
CA GLN A 447 -6.65 5.70 13.86
C GLN A 447 -7.97 5.80 13.10
N PHE A 448 -7.86 6.12 11.81
CA PHE A 448 -9.00 6.26 10.90
C PHE A 448 -8.78 5.38 9.69
N ALA A 449 -9.81 4.63 9.30
CA ALA A 449 -9.73 3.73 8.16
C ALA A 449 -11.12 3.47 7.58
N GLU A 450 -11.19 3.06 6.32
CA GLU A 450 -12.41 2.52 5.74
C GLU A 450 -12.77 1.18 6.40
N ARG A 451 -14.07 0.87 6.50
CA ARG A 451 -14.53 -0.38 7.10
C ARG A 451 -13.96 -1.62 6.40
N ALA A 452 -13.98 -1.64 5.07
CA ALA A 452 -13.42 -2.73 4.28
C ALA A 452 -11.92 -2.95 4.55
N THR A 453 -11.17 -1.89 4.80
CA THR A 453 -9.75 -1.99 5.16
C THR A 453 -9.55 -2.60 6.54
N VAL A 454 -10.40 -2.27 7.51
CA VAL A 454 -10.37 -2.86 8.86
C VAL A 454 -10.72 -4.36 8.81
N ASP A 455 -11.72 -4.72 8.00
CA ASP A 455 -12.13 -6.12 7.86
C ASP A 455 -11.02 -6.93 7.18
N ARG A 456 -10.39 -6.39 6.12
CA ARG A 456 -9.23 -7.01 5.48
C ARG A 456 -8.04 -7.15 6.43
N LEU A 457 -7.76 -6.15 7.27
CA LEU A 457 -6.70 -6.23 8.29
C LEU A 457 -6.94 -7.40 9.26
N ARG A 458 -8.19 -7.61 9.68
CA ARG A 458 -8.56 -8.71 10.58
C ARG A 458 -8.40 -10.07 9.92
N GLU A 459 -8.84 -10.21 8.67
CA GLU A 459 -8.60 -11.42 7.88
C GLU A 459 -7.10 -11.76 7.81
N LEU A 460 -6.26 -10.76 7.52
CA LEU A 460 -4.81 -10.93 7.45
C LEU A 460 -4.19 -11.28 8.81
N ALA A 461 -4.76 -10.81 9.91
CA ALA A 461 -4.29 -11.17 11.25
C ALA A 461 -4.61 -12.63 11.62
N ASP A 462 -5.70 -13.18 11.09
CA ASP A 462 -6.10 -14.58 11.31
C ASP A 462 -5.39 -15.55 10.34
N MET A 463 -4.98 -15.07 9.16
CA MET A 463 -4.23 -15.86 8.19
C MET A 463 -2.77 -16.07 8.64
N ARG A 464 -2.34 -17.33 8.72
CA ARG A 464 -0.91 -17.66 8.77
C ARG A 464 -0.37 -17.79 7.35
N SER A 465 0.69 -17.06 7.03
CA SER A 465 1.37 -17.22 5.75
C SER A 465 2.06 -18.59 5.71
N ALA A 466 1.70 -19.43 4.75
CA ALA A 466 2.32 -20.75 4.60
C ALA A 466 3.64 -20.69 3.80
N ASP A 467 3.87 -19.61 3.05
CA ASP A 467 5.06 -19.40 2.23
C ASP A 467 5.38 -17.89 2.16
N PRO A 468 6.38 -17.40 2.91
CA PRO A 468 6.68 -15.97 2.98
C PRO A 468 7.35 -15.48 1.70
N VAL A 469 6.71 -14.53 1.00
CA VAL A 469 7.28 -13.86 -0.17
C VAL A 469 8.14 -12.67 0.29
N PRO A 470 9.46 -12.71 0.11
CA PRO A 470 10.32 -11.60 0.49
C PRO A 470 10.19 -10.43 -0.51
N VAL A 471 10.05 -9.22 0.03
CA VAL A 471 9.96 -7.97 -0.73
C VAL A 471 11.12 -7.08 -0.34
N ALA A 472 11.90 -6.65 -1.32
CA ALA A 472 13.00 -5.71 -1.14
C ALA A 472 12.65 -4.33 -1.69
N LEU A 473 12.75 -3.31 -0.84
CA LEU A 473 12.36 -1.93 -1.12
C LEU A 473 13.51 -0.97 -0.85
N SER A 474 13.48 0.17 -1.54
CA SER A 474 14.24 1.33 -1.07
C SER A 474 13.75 1.72 0.33
N ALA A 475 14.65 2.10 1.23
CA ALA A 475 14.27 2.50 2.59
C ALA A 475 13.35 3.73 2.60
N GLY A 476 13.41 4.58 1.55
CA GLY A 476 12.53 5.74 1.36
C GLY A 476 11.19 5.42 0.70
N ASP A 477 10.96 4.20 0.22
CA ASP A 477 9.71 3.80 -0.44
C ASP A 477 8.51 3.98 0.52
N PRO A 478 7.39 4.61 0.12
CA PRO A 478 6.20 4.78 0.97
C PRO A 478 5.65 3.48 1.57
N ALA A 479 5.84 2.34 0.89
CA ALA A 479 5.41 1.03 1.36
C ALA A 479 6.30 0.46 2.48
N ASN A 480 7.48 1.04 2.77
CA ASN A 480 8.30 0.63 3.90
C ASN A 480 7.69 1.19 5.21
N PRO A 481 7.08 0.37 6.08
CA PRO A 481 6.43 0.84 7.29
C PRO A 481 7.42 1.26 8.37
N PHE A 482 8.66 0.76 8.31
CA PHE A 482 9.67 0.95 9.35
C PHE A 482 10.35 2.32 9.24
N GLY A 483 10.58 2.93 10.40
CA GLY A 483 11.23 4.23 10.55
C GLY A 483 10.30 5.44 10.46
N MET A 484 9.02 5.25 10.12
CA MET A 484 8.00 6.31 10.16
C MET A 484 6.78 5.90 10.97
N ILE A 485 6.07 4.85 10.52
CA ILE A 485 4.82 4.39 11.14
C ILE A 485 5.15 3.39 12.24
N LEU A 486 5.96 2.39 11.91
CA LEU A 486 6.52 1.45 12.86
C LEU A 486 7.93 1.88 13.25
N PRO A 487 8.32 1.77 14.53
CA PRO A 487 9.71 1.97 14.91
C PRO A 487 10.59 0.90 14.26
N TRP A 488 11.86 1.24 14.00
CA TRP A 488 12.85 0.24 13.64
C TRP A 488 12.94 -0.82 14.75
N PRO A 489 12.94 -2.12 14.41
CA PRO A 489 13.17 -3.17 15.41
C PRO A 489 14.53 -2.94 16.10
N PRO A 490 14.65 -3.30 17.39
CA PRO A 490 15.92 -3.21 18.09
C PRO A 490 16.95 -4.13 17.42
N HIS A 491 18.19 -3.66 17.33
CA HIS A 491 19.30 -4.40 16.73
C HIS A 491 20.53 -4.28 17.61
N ARG A 492 21.40 -5.31 17.59
CA ARG A 492 22.63 -5.35 18.39
C ARG A 492 23.72 -4.39 17.90
N SER A 493 23.70 -4.06 16.60
CA SER A 493 24.68 -3.16 16.00
C SER A 493 24.50 -1.72 16.47
N ALA A 494 25.60 -0.98 16.53
CA ALA A 494 25.58 0.46 16.80
C ALA A 494 24.95 1.29 15.66
N ILE A 495 24.86 0.72 14.45
CA ILE A 495 24.30 1.39 13.28
C ILE A 495 22.79 1.52 13.43
N ARG A 496 22.30 2.76 13.43
CA ARG A 496 20.86 3.05 13.43
C ARG A 496 20.32 3.14 12.00
N PRO A 497 19.29 2.35 11.65
CA PRO A 497 18.67 2.46 10.34
C PRO A 497 18.03 3.83 10.09
N THR A 498 18.04 4.26 8.83
CA THR A 498 17.46 5.53 8.38
C THR A 498 16.82 5.36 7.01
N ARG A 499 15.79 6.15 6.70
CA ARG A 499 15.13 6.16 5.38
C ARG A 499 15.84 7.10 4.40
N ARG A 500 17.13 6.85 4.16
CA ARG A 500 17.94 7.66 3.22
C ARG A 500 18.00 7.00 1.84
N GLY A 501 18.13 7.83 0.80
CA GLY A 501 18.35 7.35 -0.57
C GLY A 501 19.57 6.43 -0.66
N GLY A 502 19.43 5.31 -1.38
CA GLY A 502 20.46 4.28 -1.52
C GLY A 502 20.55 3.28 -0.37
N ALA A 503 19.70 3.37 0.66
CA ALA A 503 19.51 2.31 1.64
C ALA A 503 18.34 1.39 1.21
N PHE A 504 18.40 0.12 1.60
CA PHE A 504 17.39 -0.88 1.24
C PHE A 504 16.90 -1.65 2.47
N VAL A 505 15.64 -2.06 2.44
CA VAL A 505 15.02 -2.95 3.42
C VAL A 505 14.53 -4.21 2.72
N VAL A 506 14.62 -5.35 3.40
CA VAL A 506 13.98 -6.59 2.97
C VAL A 506 12.98 -7.00 4.03
N ILE A 507 11.73 -7.17 3.62
CA ILE A 507 10.63 -7.58 4.47
C ILE A 507 10.18 -8.96 3.99
N ALA A 508 10.10 -9.91 4.91
CA ALA A 508 9.58 -11.24 4.63
C ALA A 508 8.91 -11.78 5.90
N ASP A 509 7.87 -12.59 5.74
CA ASP A 509 7.03 -13.03 6.88
C ASP A 509 6.57 -11.83 7.73
N GLU A 510 6.18 -10.76 7.03
CA GLU A 510 5.70 -9.50 7.62
C GLU A 510 6.66 -8.80 8.60
N ARG A 511 7.93 -9.20 8.60
CA ARG A 511 8.99 -8.68 9.49
C ARG A 511 10.17 -8.16 8.69
N LEU A 512 10.89 -7.21 9.26
CA LEU A 512 12.16 -6.75 8.71
C LEU A 512 13.18 -7.89 8.85
N VAL A 513 13.78 -8.31 7.73
CA VAL A 513 14.80 -9.36 7.67
C VAL A 513 16.18 -8.76 7.49
N PHE A 514 16.31 -7.83 6.54
CA PHE A 514 17.57 -7.17 6.23
C PHE A 514 17.41 -5.66 6.13
N TYR A 515 18.46 -4.93 6.52
CA TYR A 515 18.64 -3.51 6.21
C TYR A 515 20.04 -3.28 5.65
N LEU A 516 20.13 -2.82 4.41
CA LEU A 516 21.38 -2.41 3.78
C LEU A 516 21.53 -0.89 3.94
N THR A 517 22.64 -0.45 4.56
CA THR A 517 22.91 0.98 4.76
C THR A 517 23.12 1.71 3.43
N GLN A 518 22.90 3.03 3.44
CA GLN A 518 23.31 3.91 2.35
C GLN A 518 24.78 3.66 1.96
N GLY A 519 25.03 3.50 0.65
CA GLY A 519 26.36 3.19 0.12
C GLY A 519 26.79 1.72 0.25
N GLY A 520 25.93 0.85 0.80
CA GLY A 520 26.06 -0.60 0.75
C GLY A 520 27.19 -1.23 1.58
N ARG A 521 27.89 -0.44 2.42
CA ARG A 521 29.04 -0.93 3.20
C ARG A 521 28.67 -1.88 4.35
N ASN A 522 27.48 -1.72 4.93
CA ASN A 522 27.02 -2.53 6.06
C ASN A 522 25.64 -3.13 5.77
N LEU A 523 25.46 -4.39 6.16
CA LEU A 523 24.18 -5.10 6.13
C LEU A 523 23.82 -5.51 7.56
N LEU A 524 22.60 -5.19 7.98
CA LEU A 524 22.04 -5.62 9.28
C LEU A 524 21.05 -6.76 9.05
N THR A 525 21.12 -7.78 9.91
CA THR A 525 20.27 -8.97 9.86
C THR A 525 19.40 -9.04 11.12
N TYR A 526 18.08 -9.01 10.94
CA TYR A 526 17.11 -8.94 12.03
C TYR A 526 16.54 -10.29 12.46
N ILE A 527 16.89 -11.35 11.73
CA ILE A 527 16.57 -12.73 12.07
C ILE A 527 17.85 -13.51 12.42
N ASP A 528 17.70 -14.62 13.12
CA ASP A 528 18.87 -15.43 13.50
C ASP A 528 19.45 -16.13 12.27
N ALA A 529 20.62 -15.66 11.82
CA ALA A 529 21.33 -16.23 10.69
C ALA A 529 21.89 -17.64 10.98
N ASP A 530 21.95 -18.04 12.25
CA ASP A 530 22.47 -19.34 12.67
C ASP A 530 21.39 -20.43 12.79
N ASP A 531 20.10 -20.05 12.78
CA ASP A 531 18.98 -20.98 12.87
C ASP A 531 18.74 -21.69 11.51
N PRO A 532 18.91 -23.02 11.41
CA PRO A 532 18.69 -23.75 10.17
C PRO A 532 17.24 -23.69 9.67
N ALA A 533 16.26 -23.46 10.55
CA ALA A 533 14.85 -23.31 10.15
C ALA A 533 14.62 -22.03 9.32
N LEU A 534 15.47 -21.00 9.51
CA LEU A 534 15.37 -19.71 8.83
C LEU A 534 16.26 -19.61 7.58
N ALA A 535 17.08 -20.63 7.30
CA ALA A 535 17.97 -20.64 6.14
C ALA A 535 17.25 -20.40 4.78
N PRO A 536 16.05 -20.97 4.52
CA PRO A 536 15.30 -20.66 3.30
C PRO A 536 14.91 -19.18 3.22
N LEU A 537 14.44 -18.59 4.32
CA LEU A 537 14.01 -17.19 4.40
C LEU A 537 15.17 -16.21 4.17
N LEU A 538 16.36 -16.53 4.71
CA LEU A 538 17.58 -15.77 4.47
C LEU A 538 17.97 -15.80 2.98
N SER A 539 17.94 -16.99 2.36
CA SER A 539 18.31 -17.16 0.95
C SER A 539 17.35 -16.41 0.03
N THR A 540 16.04 -16.57 0.22
CA THR A 540 15.02 -15.89 -0.60
C THR A 540 15.03 -14.38 -0.34
N GLY A 541 15.27 -13.94 0.91
CA GLY A 541 15.44 -12.54 1.27
C GLY A 541 16.66 -11.88 0.61
N LEU A 542 17.80 -12.57 0.56
CA LEU A 542 18.99 -12.08 -0.14
C LEU A 542 18.78 -12.06 -1.67
N ALA A 543 18.07 -13.04 -2.21
CA ALA A 543 17.69 -13.04 -3.63
C ALA A 543 16.78 -11.83 -3.97
N ALA A 544 15.82 -11.51 -3.11
CA ALA A 544 14.98 -10.31 -3.24
C ALA A 544 15.82 -9.04 -3.16
N LEU A 545 16.77 -8.95 -2.22
CA LEU A 545 17.71 -7.82 -2.14
C LEU A 545 18.51 -7.67 -3.42
N ALA A 546 19.10 -8.76 -3.94
CA ALA A 546 19.84 -8.74 -5.19
C ALA A 546 18.96 -8.32 -6.37
N ALA A 547 17.70 -8.77 -6.43
CA ALA A 547 16.74 -8.32 -7.42
C ALA A 547 16.44 -6.82 -7.31
N ALA A 548 16.39 -6.25 -6.11
CA ALA A 548 16.26 -4.80 -5.90
C ALA A 548 17.49 -4.00 -6.35
N LEU A 549 18.68 -4.49 -6.01
CA LEU A 549 19.95 -3.88 -6.40
C LEU A 549 20.14 -3.92 -7.92
N LYS A 550 19.69 -4.97 -8.60
CA LYS A 550 19.73 -5.10 -10.07
C LYS A 550 18.86 -4.06 -10.80
N ARG A 551 17.94 -3.39 -10.11
CA ARG A 551 17.13 -2.30 -10.69
C ARG A 551 17.91 -0.99 -10.75
N GLU A 552 18.91 -0.79 -9.89
CA GLU A 552 19.83 0.36 -9.93
C GLU A 552 20.97 0.10 -10.91
N LYS A 553 20.79 0.57 -12.15
CA LYS A 553 21.85 0.50 -13.15
C LYS A 553 23.06 1.30 -12.67
N HIS A 554 24.26 0.71 -12.75
CA HIS A 554 25.53 1.32 -12.35
C HIS A 554 25.75 1.48 -10.83
N LEU A 555 24.93 0.86 -9.99
CA LEU A 555 25.22 0.80 -8.56
C LEU A 555 26.46 -0.06 -8.32
N MET A 556 27.50 0.55 -7.74
CA MET A 556 28.74 -0.13 -7.37
C MET A 556 29.08 0.14 -5.91
N PHE A 557 29.29 -0.92 -5.13
CA PHE A 557 29.75 -0.79 -3.76
C PHE A 557 30.49 -2.06 -3.29
N THR A 558 31.13 -1.97 -2.13
CA THR A 558 31.69 -3.12 -1.43
C THR A 558 31.03 -3.24 -0.07
N LEU A 559 30.36 -4.37 0.16
CA LEU A 559 29.85 -4.79 1.45
C LEU A 559 31.03 -5.29 2.29
N GLU A 560 31.30 -4.61 3.39
CA GLU A 560 32.43 -4.89 4.28
C GLU A 560 31.97 -5.66 5.52
N MET A 561 30.83 -5.25 6.09
CA MET A 561 30.37 -5.72 7.40
C MET A 561 28.95 -6.25 7.38
N VAL A 562 28.71 -7.30 8.15
CA VAL A 562 27.39 -7.84 8.51
C VAL A 562 27.30 -7.87 10.04
N ASP A 563 26.33 -7.16 10.62
CA ASP A 563 26.14 -7.05 12.08
C ASP A 563 27.41 -6.72 12.87
N ASP A 564 28.17 -5.71 12.40
CA ASP A 564 29.45 -5.27 12.96
C ASP A 564 30.57 -6.33 12.92
N ARG A 565 30.41 -7.39 12.11
CA ARG A 565 31.46 -8.39 11.84
C ARG A 565 31.86 -8.37 10.36
N PRO A 566 33.13 -8.63 10.01
CA PRO A 566 33.53 -8.71 8.60
C PRO A 566 32.70 -9.75 7.85
N VAL A 567 32.15 -9.40 6.69
CA VAL A 567 31.19 -10.26 5.94
C VAL A 567 31.72 -11.68 5.71
N ARG A 568 33.03 -11.81 5.46
CA ARG A 568 33.73 -13.08 5.21
C ARG A 568 33.74 -14.05 6.38
N THR A 569 33.55 -13.56 7.62
CA THR A 569 33.50 -14.42 8.81
C THR A 569 32.08 -14.88 9.13
N THR A 570 31.08 -14.42 8.37
CA THR A 570 29.66 -14.74 8.60
C THR A 570 29.18 -15.86 7.69
N LYS A 571 28.14 -16.59 8.13
CA LYS A 571 27.48 -17.64 7.31
C LYS A 571 26.78 -17.10 6.06
N LEU A 572 26.54 -15.78 5.99
CA LEU A 572 25.90 -15.14 4.84
C LEU A 572 26.84 -14.97 3.64
N ASP A 573 28.16 -15.11 3.81
CA ASP A 573 29.12 -14.91 2.71
C ASP A 573 28.83 -15.80 1.50
N ALA A 574 28.58 -17.09 1.71
CA ALA A 574 28.27 -18.03 0.64
C ALA A 574 26.93 -17.70 -0.06
N ALA A 575 25.91 -17.31 0.72
CA ALA A 575 24.60 -16.97 0.20
C ALA A 575 24.61 -15.65 -0.61
N LEU A 576 25.35 -14.64 -0.12
CA LEU A 576 25.55 -13.38 -0.84
C LEU A 576 26.28 -13.61 -2.17
N ARG A 577 27.31 -14.45 -2.18
CA ARG A 577 28.01 -14.83 -3.42
C ARG A 577 27.08 -15.53 -4.42
N ALA A 578 26.22 -16.44 -3.95
CA ALA A 578 25.22 -17.09 -4.80
C ALA A 578 24.21 -16.10 -5.42
N CYS A 579 23.98 -14.95 -4.79
CA CYS A 579 23.09 -13.90 -5.29
C CYS A 579 23.77 -12.91 -6.27
N GLY A 580 25.06 -13.08 -6.58
CA GLY A 580 25.80 -12.28 -7.55
C GLY A 580 26.85 -11.34 -6.98
N PHE A 581 27.10 -11.37 -5.66
CA PHE A 581 28.22 -10.61 -5.07
C PHE A 581 29.57 -11.27 -5.39
N SER A 582 30.56 -10.45 -5.76
CA SER A 582 31.90 -10.91 -6.11
C SER A 582 32.90 -10.68 -4.99
N MET A 583 33.86 -11.60 -4.82
CA MET A 583 34.85 -11.49 -3.75
C MET A 583 35.92 -10.44 -4.06
N VAL A 584 36.18 -9.52 -3.13
CA VAL A 584 37.25 -8.51 -3.20
C VAL A 584 38.00 -8.43 -1.86
N PRO A 585 39.29 -8.01 -1.80
CA PRO A 585 40.08 -8.07 -0.56
C PRO A 585 39.40 -7.43 0.67
N LYS A 586 38.66 -6.33 0.47
CA LYS A 586 37.95 -5.62 1.53
C LYS A 586 36.60 -6.23 1.95
N GLY A 587 36.03 -7.17 1.19
CA GLY A 587 34.70 -7.71 1.45
C GLY A 587 34.06 -8.37 0.22
N LEU A 588 32.79 -8.05 -0.03
CA LEU A 588 32.01 -8.52 -1.17
C LEU A 588 31.55 -7.33 -2.03
N SER A 589 31.98 -7.28 -3.29
CA SER A 589 31.61 -6.22 -4.23
C SER A 589 30.31 -6.55 -4.95
N TRP A 590 29.45 -5.54 -5.06
CA TRP A 590 28.34 -5.51 -6.01
C TRP A 590 28.72 -4.63 -7.20
N HIS A 591 28.59 -5.18 -8.40
CA HIS A 591 28.75 -4.48 -9.67
C HIS A 591 27.83 -5.14 -10.70
N GLN A 592 27.17 -4.34 -11.53
CA GLN A 592 26.23 -4.80 -12.56
C GLN A 592 26.55 -4.18 -13.92
#